data_AF-A0A6J4N0A9-F1
#
_entry.id   AF-A0A6J4N0A9-F1
#
_cell.length_a   1.000
_cell.length_b   1.000
_cell.length_c   1.000
_cell.angle_alpha   90.00
_cell.angle_beta   90.00
_cell.angle_gamma   90.00
#
_symmetry.space_group_name_H-M   'P 1'
#
loop_
_entity.id
_entity.type
_entity.pdbx_description
1 polymer ?
#
loop_
_entity_poly.entity_id
_entity_poly.type
_entity_poly.pdbx_seq_one_letter_code
_entity_poly.pdbx_strand_id
1 'polypeptide(L)' 'MDWDMVIVGAGLAGSSLATALARGGWKVVLLEQGDFPRHKVCGEFLSPESQASLEALGLDRTVAALDPSH' A
#
# COMPACT_ATOMS: atom_id res chain seq x y z
N MET A 1 6.78 -12.71 -20.68
CA MET A 1 6.46 -11.38 -20.13
C MET A 1 7.30 -11.27 -18.89
N ASP A 2 8.37 -10.47 -18.96
CA ASP A 2 9.39 -10.51 -17.90
C ASP A 2 9.05 -9.48 -16.83
N TRP A 3 9.25 -9.83 -15.56
CA TRP A 3 9.01 -8.96 -14.40
C TRP A 3 10.31 -8.84 -13.62
N ASP A 4 10.61 -7.64 -13.12
CA ASP A 4 11.78 -7.41 -12.26
C ASP A 4 11.51 -7.90 -10.83
N MET A 5 10.25 -7.85 -10.40
CA MET A 5 9.85 -8.36 -9.08
C MET A 5 8.43 -8.93 -9.06
N VAL A 6 8.27 -9.99 -8.27
CA VAL A 6 6.99 -10.61 -7.94
C VAL A 6 6.73 -10.39 -6.45
N ILE A 7 5.59 -9.79 -6.12
CA ILE A 7 5.13 -9.59 -4.74
C ILE A 7 3.90 -10.45 -4.52
N VAL A 8 3.91 -11.26 -3.45
CA VAL A 8 2.79 -12.14 -3.08
C VAL A 8 2.12 -11.60 -1.81
N GLY A 9 0.84 -11.27 -1.91
CA GLY A 9 0.02 -10.61 -0.91
C GLY A 9 -0.16 -9.11 -1.19
N ALA A 10 -1.38 -8.68 -1.48
CA ALA A 10 -1.78 -7.28 -1.71
C ALA A 10 -2.30 -6.58 -0.43
N GLY A 11 -1.84 -7.02 0.75
CA GLY A 11 -2.05 -6.29 2.00
C GLY A 11 -1.32 -4.93 2.02
N LEU A 12 -1.39 -4.23 3.15
CA LEU A 12 -0.76 -2.90 3.32
C LEU A 12 0.71 -2.88 2.88
N ALA A 13 1.52 -3.83 3.35
CA ALA A 13 2.94 -3.90 3.00
C ALA A 13 3.17 -4.18 1.51
N GLY A 14 2.47 -5.17 0.94
CA GLY A 14 2.68 -5.56 -0.46
C GLY A 14 2.21 -4.50 -1.45
N SER A 15 1.06 -3.89 -1.21
CA SER A 15 0.53 -2.79 -2.03
C SER A 15 1.40 -1.53 -1.94
N SER A 16 1.92 -1.21 -0.75
CA SER A 16 2.83 -0.08 -0.55
C SER A 16 4.16 -0.31 -1.28
N LEU A 17 4.75 -1.50 -1.13
CA LEU A 17 6.01 -1.86 -1.80
C LEU A 17 5.84 -1.85 -3.32
N ALA A 18 4.80 -2.52 -3.84
CA ALA A 18 4.50 -2.54 -5.27
C ALA A 18 4.37 -1.13 -5.85
N THR A 19 3.68 -0.24 -5.14
CA THR A 19 3.52 1.17 -5.53
C THR A 19 4.86 1.90 -5.58
N ALA A 20 5.68 1.77 -4.53
CA ALA A 20 6.97 2.44 -4.46
C ALA A 20 7.91 2.02 -5.60
N LEU A 21 7.97 0.72 -5.90
CA LEU A 21 8.83 0.18 -6.95
C LEU A 21 8.33 0.52 -8.35
N ALA A 22 7.02 0.43 -8.58
CA ALA A 22 6.43 0.82 -9.86
C ALA A 22 6.70 2.30 -10.15
N ARG A 23 6.60 3.18 -9.13
CA ARG A 23 7.00 4.59 -9.23
C ARG A 23 8.50 4.79 -9.47
N GLY A 24 9.33 3.87 -8.99
CA GLY A 24 10.76 3.80 -9.30
C GLY A 24 11.09 3.30 -10.71
N GLY A 25 10.10 2.95 -11.54
CA GLY A 25 10.28 2.49 -12.91
C GLY A 25 10.45 0.98 -13.08
N TRP A 26 10.30 0.20 -12.00
CA TRP A 26 10.43 -1.26 -12.04
C TRP A 26 9.15 -1.91 -12.57
N LYS A 27 9.31 -2.99 -13.32
CA LYS A 27 8.20 -3.82 -13.79
C LYS A 27 7.84 -4.84 -12.72
N VAL A 28 6.82 -4.52 -11.94
CA VAL A 28 6.38 -5.30 -10.77
C VAL A 28 5.04 -5.97 -11.04
N VAL A 29 4.92 -7.25 -10.63
CA VAL A 29 3.63 -7.94 -10.54
C VAL A 29 3.28 -8.19 -9.08
N LEU A 30 2.05 -7.81 -8.71
CA LEU A 30 1.47 -8.04 -7.39
C LEU A 30 0.39 -9.11 -7.51
N LEU A 31 0.52 -10.17 -6.72
CA LEU A 31 -0.39 -11.31 -6.70
C LEU A 31 -1.11 -11.36 -5.36
N GLU A 32 -2.43 -11.50 -5.36
CA GLU A 32 -3.22 -11.71 -4.16
C GLU A 32 -4.08 -12.96 -4.31
N GLN A 33 -4.23 -13.69 -3.21
CA GLN A 33 -5.16 -14.80 -3.16
C GLN A 33 -6.59 -14.27 -3.08
N GLY A 34 -7.39 -14.53 -4.11
CA GLY A 34 -8.81 -14.12 -4.15
C GLY A 34 -9.03 -12.67 -4.61
N ASP A 35 -10.29 -12.22 -4.53
CA ASP A 35 -10.71 -10.95 -5.10
C ASP A 35 -10.18 -9.75 -4.32
N PHE A 36 -9.52 -8.82 -4.99
CA PHE A 36 -8.99 -7.59 -4.40
C PHE A 36 -9.85 -6.37 -4.80
N PRO A 37 -10.09 -5.39 -3.90
CA PRO A 37 -9.60 -5.29 -2.52
C PRO A 37 -10.40 -6.18 -1.55
N ARG A 38 -9.70 -6.90 -0.65
CA ARG A 38 -10.35 -7.64 0.44
C ARG A 38 -10.55 -6.73 1.64
N HIS A 39 -11.76 -6.74 2.20
CA HIS A 39 -12.03 -6.09 3.47
C HIS A 39 -11.30 -6.87 4.59
N LYS A 40 -10.08 -6.45 4.94
CA LYS A 40 -9.40 -6.89 6.15
C LYS A 40 -9.51 -5.77 7.17
N VAL A 41 -10.31 -5.99 8.21
CA VAL A 41 -10.29 -5.15 9.41
C VAL A 41 -9.05 -5.55 10.20
N CYS A 42 -7.95 -4.83 10.02
CA CYS A 42 -6.84 -4.87 10.97
C CYS A 42 -5.96 -3.63 10.74
N GLY A 43 -6.11 -2.66 11.63
CA GLY A 43 -5.41 -1.38 11.58
C GLY A 43 -6.22 -0.30 12.28
N GLU A 44 -6.64 -0.56 13.52
CA GLU A 44 -7.38 0.42 14.34
C GLU A 44 -6.53 1.66 14.66
N PHE A 45 -5.21 1.59 14.42
CA PHE A 45 -4.29 2.66 14.70
C PHE A 45 -3.18 2.73 13.65
N LEU A 46 -3.00 3.91 13.05
CA LEU A 46 -1.78 4.27 12.32
C LEU A 46 -0.96 5.16 13.24
N SER A 47 0.27 4.73 13.54
CA SER A 47 1.14 5.52 14.41
C SER A 47 1.56 6.82 13.73
N PRO A 48 1.93 7.89 14.48
CA PRO A 48 2.43 9.14 13.91
C PRO A 48 3.60 8.93 12.94
N GLU A 49 4.45 7.93 13.19
CA GLU A 49 5.58 7.57 12.33
C GLU A 49 5.13 7.04 10.95
N SER A 50 3.89 6.57 10.84
CA SER A 50 3.30 6.11 9.57
C SER A 50 3.04 7.28 8.61
N GLN A 51 3.00 8.51 9.09
CA GLN A 51 2.74 9.69 8.27
C GLN A 51 3.76 9.86 7.13
N ALA A 52 5.05 9.66 7.42
CA ALA A 52 6.09 9.70 6.39
C ALA A 52 5.87 8.65 5.29
N SER A 53 5.36 7.46 5.66
CA SER A 53 5.01 6.42 4.69
C SER A 53 3.80 6.80 3.84
N LEU A 54 2.77 7.42 4.44
CA LEU A 54 1.61 7.91 3.71
C LEU A 54 1.98 9.02 2.72
N GLU A 55 2.84 9.95 3.12
CA GLU A 55 3.37 11.00 2.24
C GLU A 55 4.15 10.41 1.06
N ALA A 56 5.05 9.45 1.32
CA ALA A 56 5.79 8.78 0.26
C ALA A 56 4.88 8.02 -0.73
N LEU A 57 3.74 7.51 -0.23
CA LEU A 57 2.71 6.87 -1.04
C LEU A 57 1.74 7.87 -1.70
N GLY A 58 1.78 9.15 -1.33
CA GLY A 58 0.82 10.17 -1.80
C GLY A 58 -0.61 9.92 -1.31
N LEU A 59 -0.74 9.30 -0.13
CA LEU A 59 -1.99 8.96 0.53
C LEU A 59 -2.32 9.89 1.69
N ASP A 60 -1.41 10.80 2.04
CA ASP A 60 -1.54 11.79 3.11
C ASP A 60 -2.88 12.55 3.03
N ARG A 61 -3.21 13.11 1.86
CA ARG A 61 -4.46 13.86 1.66
C ARG A 61 -5.68 12.97 1.71
N THR A 62 -5.59 11.79 1.12
CA THR A 62 -6.68 10.81 1.09
C THR A 62 -7.05 10.37 2.49
N VAL A 63 -6.04 10.08 3.33
CA VAL A 63 -6.25 9.67 4.72
C VAL A 63 -6.74 10.84 5.57
N ALA A 64 -6.18 12.03 5.42
CA ALA A 64 -6.63 13.22 6.15
C ALA A 64 -8.11 13.55 5.87
N ALA A 65 -8.59 13.34 4.64
CA ALA A 65 -9.98 13.57 4.25
C ALA A 65 -10.97 12.58 4.89
N LEU A 66 -10.51 11.47 5.47
CA LEU A 66 -11.37 10.50 6.18
C LEU A 66 -11.67 10.93 7.62
N ASP A 67 -11.10 12.03 8.10
CA ASP A 67 -11.22 12.51 9.48
C ASP A 67 -10.98 11.40 10.53
N PRO A 68 -9.82 10.70 10.48
CA PRO A 68 -9.55 9.63 11.41
C PRO A 68 -9.40 10.20 12.83
N SER A 69 -10.09 9.58 13.80
CA SER A 69 -9.93 9.91 15.21
C SER A 69 -8.47 9.72 15.64
N HIS A 70 -7.88 10.77 16.23
CA HIS A 70 -6.55 10.76 16.83
C HIS A 70 -6.40 9.71 17.94
#